data_AF-A0A329RS26-F1
#
_entry.id   AF-A0A329RS26-F1
#
_cell.length_a   1.000
_cell.length_b   1.000
_cell.length_c   1.000
_cell.angle_alpha   90.00
_cell.angle_beta   90.00
_cell.angle_gamma   90.00
#
_symmetry.space_group_name_H-M   'P 1'
#
loop_
_entity.id
_entity.type
_entity.pdbx_description
1 polymer ?
#
loop_
_entity_poly.entity_id
_entity_poly.type
_entity_poly.pdbx_seq_one_letter_code
_entity_poly.pdbx_strand_id
1 'polypeptide(L)'
;MEPVYTQDDLAIAVQRVVDGGLPKEVASEFKIPISTLRKWTVNAKNGITRLRRWPKPLLPSQAEDVIYDWIVGRQIVRHPVARSDIMRKAKEISELVLGRAITDGWYTRFMQRHPELTERLAQTLSKTRNTVDFSDITQLFNSLAKVIIETNASAYQIFNVDEQRSTRLQRASGS
;
A
#
# COMPACT_ATOMS: atom_id res chain seq x y z
N MET A 1 6.86 27.86 8.09
CA MET A 1 5.99 28.91 7.53
C MET A 1 4.58 28.33 7.58
N GLU A 2 3.81 28.67 8.61
CA GLU A 2 2.44 28.18 8.76
C GLU A 2 1.56 28.72 7.63
N PRO A 3 0.63 27.92 7.09
CA PRO A 3 -0.29 28.40 6.08
C PRO A 3 -1.19 29.47 6.68
N VAL A 4 -1.16 30.67 6.10
CA VAL A 4 -1.89 31.87 6.57
C VAL A 4 -3.42 31.71 6.49
N TYR A 5 -3.91 30.69 5.77
CA TYR A 5 -5.33 30.38 5.59
C TYR A 5 -5.54 28.88 5.37
N THR A 6 -6.68 28.35 5.80
CA THR A 6 -7.06 26.94 5.59
C THR A 6 -7.65 26.73 4.20
N GLN A 7 -7.58 25.50 3.70
CA GLN A 7 -8.17 25.15 2.40
C GLN A 7 -9.71 25.30 2.39
N ASP A 8 -10.35 25.06 3.53
CA ASP A 8 -11.80 25.21 3.70
C ASP A 8 -12.22 26.69 3.68
N ASP A 9 -11.47 27.54 4.38
CA ASP A 9 -11.64 29.00 4.35
C ASP A 9 -11.53 29.56 2.93
N LEU A 10 -10.58 29.02 2.14
CA LEU A 10 -10.41 29.38 0.74
C LEU A 10 -11.61 28.94 -0.12
N ALA A 11 -12.16 27.74 0.11
CA ALA A 11 -13.33 27.26 -0.63
C ALA A 11 -14.56 28.14 -0.36
N ILE A 12 -14.81 28.49 0.90
CA ILE A 12 -15.91 29.38 1.30
C ILE A 12 -15.73 30.77 0.68
N ALA A 13 -14.52 31.34 0.75
CA ALA A 13 -14.21 32.64 0.18
C ALA A 13 -14.39 32.67 -1.35
N VAL A 14 -13.99 31.60 -2.05
CA VAL A 14 -14.17 31.47 -3.49
C VAL A 14 -15.65 31.41 -3.87
N GLN A 15 -16.46 30.65 -3.12
CA GLN A 15 -17.90 30.57 -3.36
C GLN A 15 -18.57 31.93 -3.19
N ARG A 16 -18.27 32.67 -2.12
CA ARG A 16 -18.81 34.03 -1.90
C ARG A 16 -18.51 34.99 -3.05
N VAL A 17 -17.34 34.89 -3.67
CA VAL A 17 -16.98 35.73 -4.83
C VAL A 17 -17.65 35.24 -6.12
N VAL A 18 -17.90 33.93 -6.26
CA VAL A 18 -18.68 33.38 -7.37
C VAL A 18 -20.14 33.84 -7.27
N ASP A 19 -20.70 33.90 -6.05
CA ASP A 19 -22.06 34.35 -5.75
C ASP A 19 -22.25 35.88 -5.85
N GLY A 20 -21.19 36.63 -6.20
CA GLY A 20 -21.25 38.07 -6.49
C GLY A 20 -20.56 38.99 -5.48
N GLY A 21 -19.94 38.44 -4.43
CA GLY A 21 -19.19 39.23 -3.44
C GLY A 21 -17.96 39.95 -4.00
N LEU A 22 -17.64 41.13 -3.43
CA LEU A 22 -16.47 41.91 -3.82
C LEU A 22 -15.17 41.20 -3.40
N PRO A 23 -14.26 40.84 -4.34
CA PRO A 23 -13.06 40.06 -4.02
C PRO A 23 -12.10 40.75 -3.03
N LYS A 24 -12.15 42.07 -2.90
CA LYS A 24 -11.31 42.82 -1.96
C LYS A 24 -11.76 42.67 -0.52
N GLU A 25 -13.08 42.70 -0.29
CA GLU A 25 -13.68 42.60 1.04
C GLU A 25 -13.54 41.17 1.56
N VAL A 26 -13.88 40.18 0.74
CA VAL A 26 -13.73 38.76 1.06
C VAL A 26 -12.26 38.41 1.32
N ALA A 27 -11.32 38.94 0.54
CA ALA A 27 -9.89 38.73 0.79
C ALA A 27 -9.43 39.27 2.15
N SER A 28 -9.93 40.45 2.54
CA SER A 28 -9.61 41.05 3.85
C SER A 28 -10.21 40.26 5.01
N GLU A 29 -11.47 39.80 4.87
CA GLU A 29 -12.18 39.03 5.89
C GLU A 29 -11.48 37.71 6.20
N PHE A 30 -11.12 36.96 5.16
CA PHE A 30 -10.48 35.64 5.30
C PHE A 30 -8.95 35.71 5.42
N LYS A 31 -8.36 36.91 5.43
CA LYS A 31 -6.89 37.13 5.40
C LYS A 31 -6.19 36.40 4.25
N ILE A 32 -6.89 36.25 3.12
CA ILE A 32 -6.38 35.59 1.91
C ILE A 32 -5.85 36.66 0.96
N PRO A 33 -4.63 36.55 0.42
CA PRO A 33 -4.16 37.48 -0.60
C PRO A 33 -5.12 37.55 -1.80
N ILE A 34 -5.48 38.77 -2.24
CA ILE A 34 -6.40 39.01 -3.37
C ILE A 34 -5.98 38.25 -4.63
N SER A 35 -4.67 38.14 -4.89
CA SER A 35 -4.12 37.40 -6.04
C SER A 35 -4.49 35.91 -6.00
N THR A 36 -4.46 35.30 -4.81
CA THR A 36 -4.91 33.92 -4.58
C THR A 36 -6.41 33.82 -4.82
N LEU A 37 -7.22 34.67 -4.19
CA LEU A 37 -8.68 34.60 -4.32
C LEU A 37 -9.14 34.78 -5.77
N ARG A 38 -8.57 35.73 -6.52
CA ARG A 38 -8.85 35.92 -7.96
C ARG A 38 -8.46 34.70 -8.79
N LYS A 39 -7.30 34.12 -8.52
CA LYS A 39 -6.83 32.93 -9.25
C LYS A 39 -7.74 31.73 -9.01
N TRP A 40 -8.20 31.52 -7.78
CA TRP A 40 -9.07 30.40 -7.43
C TRP A 40 -10.51 30.61 -7.93
N THR A 41 -11.03 31.82 -7.90
CA THR A 41 -12.35 32.16 -8.47
C THR A 41 -12.40 32.01 -9.98
N VAL A 42 -11.34 32.39 -10.71
CA VAL A 42 -11.22 32.09 -12.15
C VAL A 42 -11.21 30.58 -12.40
N ASN A 43 -10.47 29.80 -11.60
CA ASN A 43 -10.48 28.35 -11.77
C ASN A 43 -11.86 27.74 -11.48
N ALA A 44 -12.56 28.22 -10.44
CA ALA A 44 -13.90 27.75 -10.09
C ALA A 44 -14.91 28.06 -11.20
N LYS A 45 -14.87 29.27 -11.78
CA LYS A 45 -15.71 29.63 -12.94
C LYS A 45 -15.42 28.77 -14.18
N ASN A 46 -14.18 28.33 -14.34
CA ASN A 46 -13.77 27.45 -15.43
C ASN A 46 -13.95 25.94 -15.10
N GLY A 47 -14.51 25.59 -13.94
CA GLY A 47 -14.65 24.19 -13.50
C GLY A 47 -13.32 23.47 -13.24
N ILE A 48 -12.22 24.20 -13.08
CA ILE A 48 -10.88 23.64 -12.88
C ILE A 48 -10.64 23.42 -11.37
N THR A 49 -10.79 22.19 -10.91
CA THR A 49 -10.38 21.81 -9.55
C THR A 49 -8.86 21.63 -9.49
N ARG A 50 -8.18 22.50 -8.73
CA ARG A 50 -6.74 22.34 -8.48
C ARG A 50 -6.51 21.22 -7.47
N LEU A 51 -6.42 19.99 -7.97
CA LEU A 51 -5.83 18.90 -7.18
C LEU A 51 -4.36 19.23 -6.91
N ARG A 52 -3.87 18.84 -5.73
CA ARG A 52 -2.45 18.91 -5.37
C ARG A 52 -1.68 18.20 -6.49
N ARG A 53 -0.87 18.95 -7.24
CA ARG A 53 -0.10 18.42 -8.38
C ARG A 53 0.99 17.51 -7.82
N TRP A 54 0.69 16.23 -7.69
CA TRP A 54 1.73 15.23 -7.51
C TRP A 54 2.70 15.30 -8.69
N PRO A 55 4.01 15.08 -8.46
CA PRO A 55 4.95 14.90 -9.56
C PRO A 55 4.36 13.91 -10.55
N LYS A 56 4.34 14.27 -11.85
CA LYS A 56 3.80 13.39 -12.88
C LYS A 56 4.45 12.02 -12.74
N PRO A 57 3.66 10.94 -12.77
CA PRO A 57 4.23 9.61 -12.69
C PRO A 57 5.25 9.43 -13.82
N LEU A 58 6.34 8.73 -13.48
CA LEU A 58 7.48 8.58 -14.37
C LEU A 58 7.07 7.81 -15.62
N LEU A 59 6.18 6.82 -15.46
CA LEU A 59 5.46 6.17 -16.54
C LEU A 59 4.12 6.86 -16.81
N PRO A 60 3.65 6.91 -18.07
CA PRO A 60 2.28 7.31 -18.39
C PRO A 60 1.29 6.31 -17.77
N SER A 61 0.09 6.77 -17.40
CA SER A 61 -0.92 5.94 -16.72
C SER A 61 -1.20 4.63 -17.45
N GLN A 62 -1.33 4.69 -18.78
CA GLN A 62 -1.57 3.51 -19.61
C GLN A 62 -0.49 2.43 -19.47
N ALA A 63 0.78 2.81 -19.30
CA ALA A 63 1.86 1.84 -19.12
C ALA A 63 1.82 1.21 -17.73
N GLU A 64 1.36 1.95 -16.72
CA GLU A 64 1.20 1.43 -15.37
C GLU A 64 -0.03 0.53 -15.24
N ASP A 65 -1.12 0.83 -15.97
CA ASP A 65 -2.32 -0.01 -16.05
C ASP A 65 -2.00 -1.39 -16.64
N VAL A 66 -1.14 -1.45 -17.67
CA VAL A 66 -0.66 -2.72 -18.23
C VAL A 66 0.14 -3.53 -17.21
N ILE A 67 0.95 -2.88 -16.38
CA ILE A 67 1.70 -3.55 -15.30
C ILE A 67 0.73 -4.06 -14.25
N TYR A 68 -0.29 -3.27 -13.90
CA TYR A 68 -1.35 -3.67 -12.98
C TYR A 68 -2.08 -4.92 -13.47
N ASP A 69 -2.59 -4.91 -14.71
CA ASP A 69 -3.32 -6.03 -15.31
C ASP A 69 -2.46 -7.29 -15.37
N TRP A 70 -1.18 -7.13 -15.70
CA TRP A 70 -0.23 -8.24 -15.69
C TRP A 70 -0.04 -8.83 -14.29
N ILE A 71 0.10 -8.01 -13.24
CA ILE A 71 0.21 -8.49 -11.85
C ILE A 71 -1.05 -9.26 -11.45
N VAL A 72 -2.23 -8.71 -11.76
CA VAL A 72 -3.52 -9.35 -11.45
C VAL A 72 -3.66 -10.67 -12.20
N GLY A 73 -3.35 -10.70 -13.50
CA GLY A 73 -3.36 -11.92 -14.31
C GLY A 73 -2.45 -13.00 -13.72
N ARG A 74 -1.23 -12.63 -13.32
CA ARG A 74 -0.29 -13.57 -12.68
C ARG A 74 -0.79 -14.13 -11.35
N GLN A 75 -1.48 -13.30 -10.55
CA GLN A 75 -2.11 -13.74 -9.31
C GLN A 75 -3.27 -14.74 -9.56
N ILE A 76 -4.09 -14.51 -10.60
CA ILE A 76 -5.18 -15.42 -10.98
C ILE A 76 -4.63 -16.81 -11.32
N VAL A 77 -3.50 -16.87 -12.04
CA VAL A 77 -2.84 -18.13 -12.42
C VAL A 77 -2.00 -18.71 -11.26
N ARG A 78 -2.22 -18.27 -10.02
CA ARG A 78 -1.54 -18.74 -8.79
C ARG A 78 -0.01 -18.61 -8.81
N HIS A 79 0.54 -17.73 -9.64
CA HIS A 79 1.96 -17.41 -9.68
C HIS A 79 2.18 -15.97 -9.22
N PRO A 80 2.18 -15.71 -7.90
CA PRO A 80 2.41 -14.38 -7.37
C PRO A 80 3.72 -13.78 -7.87
N VAL A 81 3.68 -12.48 -8.12
CA VAL A 81 4.80 -11.70 -8.62
C VAL A 81 5.47 -11.01 -7.44
N ALA A 82 6.76 -11.23 -7.25
CA ALA A 82 7.51 -10.56 -6.17
C ALA A 82 7.84 -9.12 -6.56
N ARG A 83 8.21 -8.30 -5.57
CA ARG A 83 8.66 -6.91 -5.78
C ARG A 83 9.77 -6.81 -6.85
N SER A 84 10.74 -7.72 -6.82
CA SER A 84 11.84 -7.78 -7.79
C SER A 84 11.36 -7.98 -9.23
N ASP A 85 10.34 -8.83 -9.42
CA ASP A 85 9.75 -9.11 -10.72
C ASP A 85 8.96 -7.91 -11.25
N ILE A 86 8.20 -7.23 -10.38
CA ILE A 86 7.48 -5.99 -10.71
C ILE A 86 8.49 -4.92 -11.14
N MET A 87 9.56 -4.74 -10.37
CA MET A 87 10.61 -3.76 -10.67
C MET A 87 11.33 -4.07 -11.98
N ARG A 88 11.62 -5.35 -12.26
CA ARG A 88 12.21 -5.78 -13.53
C ARG A 88 11.28 -5.47 -14.71
N LYS A 89 10.00 -5.85 -14.60
CA LYS A 89 9.00 -5.62 -15.65
C LYS A 89 8.79 -4.13 -15.92
N ALA A 90 8.74 -3.32 -14.87
CA ALA A 90 8.60 -1.88 -14.98
C ALA A 90 9.83 -1.24 -15.64
N LYS A 91 11.05 -1.71 -15.33
CA LYS A 91 12.27 -1.26 -16.01
C LYS A 91 12.23 -1.58 -17.51
N GLU A 92 11.88 -2.82 -17.89
CA GLU A 92 11.73 -3.20 -19.31
C GLU A 92 10.78 -2.26 -20.04
N ILE A 93 9.59 -2.01 -19.46
CA ILE A 93 8.57 -1.13 -20.07
C ILE A 93 9.07 0.32 -20.13
N SER A 94 9.76 0.81 -19.10
CA SER A 94 10.28 2.17 -19.07
C SER A 94 11.43 2.41 -20.04
N GLU A 95 12.31 1.41 -20.21
CA GLU A 95 13.36 1.47 -21.22
C GLU A 95 12.76 1.54 -22.62
N LEU A 96 11.70 0.77 -22.90
CA LEU A 96 11.00 0.78 -24.19
C LEU A 96 10.23 2.08 -24.44
N VAL A 97 9.55 2.63 -23.44
CA VAL A 97 8.66 3.79 -23.62
C VAL A 97 9.41 5.13 -23.47
N LEU A 98 10.41 5.20 -22.60
CA LEU A 98 11.04 6.46 -22.18
C LEU A 98 12.57 6.46 -22.27
N GLY A 99 13.20 5.31 -22.53
CA GLY A 99 14.67 5.18 -22.56
C GLY A 99 15.35 5.48 -21.22
N ARG A 100 14.63 5.34 -20.10
CA ARG A 100 15.14 5.66 -18.75
C ARG A 100 14.81 4.53 -17.77
N ALA A 101 15.76 4.20 -16.91
CA ALA A 101 15.56 3.21 -15.87
C ALA A 101 14.72 3.77 -14.72
N ILE A 102 13.81 2.93 -14.22
CA ILE A 102 12.99 3.24 -13.05
C ILE A 102 13.79 3.03 -11.77
N THR A 103 13.66 3.96 -10.83
CA THR A 103 14.26 3.89 -9.49
C THR A 103 13.31 3.30 -8.46
N ASP A 104 13.86 2.90 -7.31
CA ASP A 104 13.14 2.25 -6.23
C ASP A 104 11.92 3.06 -5.72
N GLY A 105 12.02 4.40 -5.74
CA GLY A 105 10.95 5.30 -5.34
C GLY A 105 9.70 5.24 -6.23
N TRP A 106 9.80 4.71 -7.46
CA TRP A 106 8.63 4.47 -8.29
C TRP A 106 7.76 3.35 -7.73
N TYR A 107 8.35 2.25 -7.26
CA TYR A 107 7.59 1.13 -6.69
C TYR A 107 6.71 1.59 -5.53
N THR A 108 7.28 2.37 -4.62
CA THR A 108 6.54 2.92 -3.48
C THR A 108 5.36 3.78 -3.94
N ARG A 109 5.55 4.64 -4.95
CA ARG A 109 4.48 5.49 -5.51
C ARG A 109 3.46 4.72 -6.34
N PHE A 110 3.89 3.63 -6.99
CA PHE A 110 3.02 2.72 -7.71
C PHE A 110 2.09 2.00 -6.74
N MET A 111 2.63 1.42 -5.67
CA MET A 111 1.84 0.75 -4.63
C MET A 111 0.91 1.72 -3.88
N GLN A 112 1.33 2.97 -3.64
CA GLN A 112 0.46 4.01 -3.06
C GLN A 112 -0.73 4.36 -3.95
N ARG A 113 -0.59 4.23 -5.27
CA ARG A 113 -1.68 4.50 -6.23
C ARG A 113 -2.58 3.30 -6.47
N HIS A 114 -2.08 2.10 -6.19
CA HIS A 114 -2.79 0.83 -6.33
C HIS A 114 -2.84 0.07 -5.00
N PRO A 115 -3.52 0.60 -3.96
CA PRO A 115 -3.62 -0.04 -2.65
C PRO A 115 -4.21 -1.46 -2.74
N GLU A 116 -5.11 -1.72 -3.69
CA GLU A 116 -5.72 -3.01 -3.97
C GLU A 116 -4.72 -4.13 -4.31
N LEU A 117 -3.55 -3.79 -4.87
CA LEU A 117 -2.48 -4.76 -5.11
C LEU A 117 -1.83 -5.21 -3.80
N THR A 118 -1.72 -4.31 -2.83
CA THR A 118 -1.11 -4.61 -1.52
C THR A 118 -1.93 -5.63 -0.76
N GLU A 119 -3.25 -5.45 -0.73
CA GLU A 119 -4.19 -6.38 -0.10
C GLU A 119 -4.14 -7.77 -0.75
N ARG A 120 -4.18 -7.83 -2.10
CA ARG A 120 -4.12 -9.09 -2.85
C ARG A 120 -2.79 -9.83 -2.68
N LEU A 121 -1.68 -9.10 -2.60
CA LEU A 121 -0.36 -9.70 -2.33
C LEU A 121 -0.29 -10.30 -0.93
N ALA A 122 -0.80 -9.60 0.09
CA ALA A 122 -0.86 -10.13 1.46
C ALA A 122 -1.71 -11.42 1.55
N GLN A 123 -2.85 -11.44 0.86
CA GLN A 123 -3.72 -12.63 0.75
C GLN A 123 -3.08 -13.78 -0.05
N THR A 124 -2.14 -13.48 -0.95
CA THR A 124 -1.45 -14.50 -1.76
C THR A 124 -0.20 -15.03 -1.06
N LEU A 125 0.49 -14.23 -0.27
CA LEU A 125 1.65 -14.67 0.53
C LEU A 125 1.23 -15.56 1.72
N SER A 126 0.01 -15.41 2.25
CA SER A 126 -0.55 -16.34 3.24
C SER A 126 -0.88 -17.74 2.67
N LYS A 127 -0.72 -17.95 1.35
CA LYS A 127 -1.00 -19.20 0.63
C LYS A 127 0.13 -20.23 0.63
N THR A 128 1.21 -20.10 1.40
CA THR A 128 2.06 -21.28 1.68
C THR A 128 1.25 -22.40 2.35
N ARG A 129 0.03 -22.10 2.83
CA ARG A 129 -1.01 -23.07 3.24
C ARG A 129 -1.83 -23.70 2.09
N ASN A 130 -1.76 -23.20 0.85
CA ASN A 130 -2.70 -23.58 -0.23
C ASN A 130 -2.20 -24.74 -1.12
N THR A 131 -1.04 -25.30 -0.83
CA THR A 131 -0.58 -26.56 -1.44
C THR A 131 -0.90 -27.77 -0.58
N VAL A 132 -1.40 -27.56 0.64
CA VAL A 132 -1.79 -28.63 1.56
C VAL A 132 -3.22 -29.00 1.21
N ASP A 133 -3.40 -30.16 0.60
CA ASP A 133 -4.72 -30.74 0.34
C ASP A 133 -5.29 -31.35 1.63
N PHE A 134 -6.61 -31.54 1.70
CA PHE A 134 -7.27 -32.21 2.82
C PHE A 134 -6.69 -33.62 3.06
N SER A 135 -6.26 -34.30 1.99
CA SER A 135 -5.52 -35.56 2.06
C SER A 135 -4.22 -35.43 2.83
N ASP A 136 -3.45 -34.37 2.61
CA ASP A 136 -2.16 -34.15 3.29
C ASP A 136 -2.36 -33.91 4.80
N ILE A 137 -3.40 -33.15 5.16
CA ILE A 137 -3.79 -32.92 6.56
C ILE A 137 -4.24 -34.23 7.21
N THR A 138 -5.04 -35.03 6.49
CA THR A 138 -5.54 -36.32 6.97
C THR A 138 -4.39 -37.30 7.18
N GLN A 139 -3.43 -37.34 6.26
CA GLN A 139 -2.24 -38.18 6.36
C GLN A 139 -1.37 -37.77 7.55
N LEU A 140 -1.15 -36.46 7.74
CA LEU A 140 -0.44 -35.94 8.90
C LEU A 140 -1.11 -36.36 10.21
N PHE A 141 -2.42 -36.11 10.33
CA PHE A 141 -3.19 -36.46 11.53
C PHE A 141 -3.14 -37.97 11.82
N ASN A 142 -3.36 -38.81 10.80
CA ASN A 142 -3.30 -40.27 10.96
C ASN A 142 -1.90 -40.76 11.32
N SER A 143 -0.86 -40.15 10.76
CA SER A 143 0.53 -40.49 11.09
C SER A 143 0.85 -40.15 12.54
N LEU A 144 0.39 -39.01 13.04
CA LEU A 144 0.56 -38.60 14.44
C LEU A 144 -0.24 -39.50 15.38
N ALA A 145 -1.50 -39.81 15.04
CA ALA A 145 -2.33 -40.72 15.81
C ALA A 145 -1.69 -42.12 15.92
N LYS A 146 -1.17 -42.63 14.80
CA LYS A 146 -0.45 -43.91 14.76
C LYS A 146 0.77 -43.89 15.69
N VAL A 147 1.61 -42.86 15.61
CA VAL A 147 2.80 -42.74 16.47
C VAL A 147 2.43 -42.68 17.95
N ILE A 148 1.39 -41.91 18.32
CA ILE A 148 0.94 -41.79 19.71
C ILE A 148 0.47 -43.15 20.25
N ILE A 149 -0.30 -43.90 19.46
CA ILE A 149 -0.79 -45.23 19.82
C ILE A 149 0.38 -46.23 19.94
N GLU A 150 1.27 -46.27 18.96
CA GLU A 150 2.39 -47.24 18.91
C GLU A 150 3.43 -47.01 20.00
N THR A 151 3.68 -45.75 20.36
CA THR A 151 4.67 -45.40 21.39
C THR A 151 4.07 -45.25 22.79
N ASN A 152 2.74 -45.39 22.93
CA ASN A 152 1.99 -45.06 24.14
C ASN A 152 2.39 -43.68 24.71
N ALA A 153 2.60 -42.71 23.82
CA ALA A 153 3.13 -41.41 24.18
C ALA A 153 2.14 -40.69 25.11
N SER A 154 2.61 -40.36 26.31
CA SER A 154 1.83 -39.56 27.25
C SER A 154 2.04 -38.07 26.98
N ALA A 155 1.09 -37.23 27.41
CA ALA A 155 1.17 -35.78 27.25
C ALA A 155 2.47 -35.17 27.83
N TYR A 156 3.11 -35.84 28.80
CA TYR A 156 4.38 -35.42 29.41
C TYR A 156 5.60 -35.57 28.51
N GLN A 157 5.49 -36.28 27.39
CA GLN A 157 6.57 -36.52 26.43
C GLN A 157 6.44 -35.67 25.16
N ILE A 158 5.33 -34.93 25.02
CA ILE A 158 5.06 -34.07 23.89
C ILE A 158 5.47 -32.65 24.26
N PHE A 159 6.57 -32.18 23.67
CA PHE A 159 7.05 -30.82 23.87
C PHE A 159 6.72 -29.99 22.63
N ASN A 160 6.10 -28.82 22.83
CA ASN A 160 5.98 -27.85 21.75
C ASN A 160 7.38 -27.30 21.43
N VAL A 161 7.74 -27.32 20.15
CA VAL A 161 8.99 -26.72 19.66
C VAL A 161 8.65 -25.36 19.07
N ASP A 162 7.96 -24.51 19.84
CA ASP A 162 7.98 -23.08 19.57
C ASP A 162 9.15 -22.47 20.35
N GLU A 163 9.87 -21.59 19.68
CA GLU A 163 11.18 -21.09 20.09
C GLU A 163 11.10 -20.23 21.37
N GLN A 164 10.90 -20.84 22.53
CA GLN A 164 11.28 -20.20 23.79
C GLN A 164 12.76 -20.46 24.01
N ARG A 165 13.61 -19.57 23.49
CA ARG A 165 14.95 -19.35 24.04
C ARG A 165 14.78 -19.01 25.52
N SER A 166 14.72 -20.02 26.38
CA SER A 166 14.88 -19.86 27.81
C SER A 166 16.33 -19.47 28.04
N THR A 167 16.60 -18.17 28.09
CA THR A 167 17.81 -17.65 28.69
C THR A 167 17.83 -18.11 30.14
N ARG A 168 18.68 -19.07 30.48
CA ARG A 168 19.06 -19.36 31.87
C ARG A 168 19.62 -18.08 32.49
N LEU A 169 18.78 -17.33 33.20
CA LEU A 169 19.24 -16.47 34.28
C LEU A 169 19.47 -17.38 35.49
N GLN A 170 20.67 -17.95 35.61
CA GLN A 170 21.15 -18.29 36.95
C GLN A 170 21.66 -17.01 37.59
N ARG A 171 20.83 -16.43 38.47
CA ARG A 171 21.30 -15.60 39.57
C ARG A 171 20.72 -16.14 40.87
N ALA A 172 21.64 -16.72 41.65
CA ALA A 172 21.76 -16.76 43.10
C ALA A 172 20.61 -17.32 43.97
N SER A 173 20.91 -18.34 44.79
CA SER A 173 21.35 -18.11 46.19
C SER A 173 21.47 -19.42 47.00
N GLY A 174 22.54 -19.54 47.80
CA GLY A 174 22.47 -20.06 49.17
C GLY A 174 22.80 -21.54 49.40
N SER A 175 24.05 -21.83 49.79
CA SER A 175 24.40 -22.12 51.19
C SER A 175 25.89 -21.92 51.42
#